data_AF-A0A8J6Q5J6-F1
#
_entry.id   AF-A0A8J6Q5J6-F1
#
_cell.length_a   1.000
_cell.length_b   1.000
_cell.length_c   1.000
_cell.angle_alpha   90.00
_cell.angle_beta   90.00
_cell.angle_gamma   90.00
#
_symmetry.space_group_name_H-M   'P 1'
#
loop_
_entity.id
_entity.type
_entity.pdbx_description
1 polymer ?
#
loop_
_entity_poly.entity_id
_entity_poly.type
_entity_poly.pdbx_seq_one_letter_code
_entity_poly.pdbx_strand_id
1 'polypeptide(L)'
;MKIKSIIKKVLLLITLVFTISTLQYCKSSKETTVKKEEPAVTYTKHIAPVMERSCAPCHFPENGKKKFLDTYGAVKNNIEDIIARVELPVTEKKYMPFKSKKPALTPKEIAMLKQWVASGYSE
;
A
#
# COMPACT_ATOMS: atom_id res chain seq x y z
N MET A 1 -66.37 -8.18 -23.07
CA MET A 1 -65.37 -8.88 -22.22
C MET A 1 -63.92 -8.86 -22.76
N LYS A 2 -63.68 -8.72 -24.08
CA LYS A 2 -62.34 -8.75 -24.69
C LYS A 2 -61.46 -7.51 -24.41
N ILE A 3 -62.06 -6.32 -24.32
CA ILE A 3 -61.33 -5.04 -24.14
C ILE A 3 -60.63 -4.96 -22.77
N LYS A 4 -61.30 -5.42 -21.69
CA LYS A 4 -60.71 -5.46 -20.33
C LYS A 4 -59.50 -6.40 -20.21
N SER A 5 -59.46 -7.47 -21.01
CA SER A 5 -58.35 -8.44 -21.03
C SER A 5 -57.14 -7.88 -21.81
N ILE A 6 -57.39 -7.15 -22.90
CA ILE A 6 -56.35 -6.48 -23.69
C ILE A 6 -55.71 -5.35 -22.88
N ILE A 7 -56.51 -4.54 -22.18
CA ILE A 7 -56.00 -3.48 -21.29
C ILE A 7 -55.16 -4.05 -20.15
N LYS A 8 -55.55 -5.18 -19.54
CA LYS A 8 -54.75 -5.85 -18.51
C LYS A 8 -53.41 -6.38 -19.05
N LYS A 9 -53.38 -6.94 -20.28
CA LYS A 9 -52.15 -7.45 -20.91
C LYS A 9 -51.22 -6.32 -21.35
N VAL A 10 -51.77 -5.21 -21.83
CA VAL A 10 -51.01 -4.00 -22.19
C VAL A 10 -50.46 -3.33 -20.92
N LEU A 11 -51.25 -3.24 -19.84
CA LEU A 11 -50.79 -2.72 -18.55
C LEU A 11 -49.69 -3.60 -17.92
N LEU A 12 -49.80 -4.93 -18.06
CA LEU A 12 -48.81 -5.90 -17.53
C LEU A 12 -47.51 -5.96 -18.36
N LEU A 13 -47.56 -5.62 -19.65
CA LEU A 13 -46.37 -5.49 -20.50
C LEU A 13 -45.65 -4.14 -20.30
N ILE A 14 -46.37 -3.06 -20.02
CA ILE A 14 -45.78 -1.73 -19.77
C ILE A 14 -45.06 -1.69 -18.41
N THR A 15 -45.52 -2.42 -17.40
CA THR A 15 -44.83 -2.51 -16.10
C THR A 15 -43.57 -3.36 -16.14
N LEU A 16 -43.45 -4.32 -17.08
CA LEU A 16 -42.26 -5.17 -17.24
C LEU A 16 -41.10 -4.45 -17.96
N VAL A 17 -41.40 -3.43 -18.78
CA VAL A 17 -40.39 -2.66 -19.53
C VAL A 17 -39.81 -1.51 -18.70
N PHE A 18 -40.54 -1.01 -17.70
CA PHE A 18 -40.09 0.15 -16.89
C PHE A 18 -39.06 -0.20 -15.80
N THR A 19 -38.90 -1.47 -15.43
CA THR A 19 -37.94 -1.91 -14.41
C THR A 19 -36.52 -2.16 -14.93
N ILE A 20 -36.31 -2.17 -16.25
CA ILE A 20 -34.99 -2.43 -16.86
C ILE A 20 -34.19 -1.12 -17.07
N SER A 21 -34.85 0.04 -17.02
CA SER A 21 -34.24 1.33 -17.40
C SER A 21 -33.51 2.09 -16.28
N THR A 22 -33.39 1.54 -15.06
CA THR A 22 -32.68 2.23 -13.96
C THR A 22 -31.27 1.70 -13.66
N LEU A 23 -30.79 0.68 -14.38
CA LEU A 23 -29.46 0.07 -14.16
C LEU A 23 -28.31 0.67 -15.00
N GLN A 24 -28.56 1.71 -15.80
CA GLN A 24 -27.53 2.30 -16.68
C GLN A 24 -26.93 3.63 -16.20
N TYR A 25 -27.17 4.04 -14.95
CA TYR A 25 -26.59 5.28 -14.41
C TYR A 25 -25.69 5.05 -13.19
N CYS A 26 -24.76 4.11 -13.33
CA CYS A 26 -23.44 4.21 -12.72
C CYS A 26 -22.41 4.31 -13.84
N LYS A 27 -22.37 5.46 -14.54
CA LYS A 27 -21.11 5.90 -15.12
C LYS A 27 -20.20 6.22 -13.93
N SER A 28 -19.37 5.25 -13.58
CA SER A 28 -18.20 5.46 -12.73
C SER A 28 -17.46 6.67 -13.31
N SER A 29 -17.58 7.81 -12.64
CA SER A 29 -16.74 8.96 -12.93
C SER A 29 -15.33 8.46 -12.71
N LYS A 30 -14.59 8.29 -13.81
CA LYS A 30 -13.15 8.18 -13.78
C LYS A 30 -12.67 9.54 -13.29
N GLU A 31 -12.70 9.72 -11.97
CA GLU A 31 -11.94 10.77 -11.31
C GLU A 31 -10.51 10.55 -11.78
N THR A 32 -10.11 11.40 -12.72
CA THR A 32 -8.70 11.62 -12.99
C THR A 32 -8.25 12.42 -11.78
N THR A 33 -8.05 11.74 -10.66
CA THR A 33 -7.30 12.26 -9.54
C THR A 33 -5.98 12.69 -10.16
N VAL A 34 -5.80 14.00 -10.32
CA VAL A 34 -4.48 14.57 -10.56
C VAL A 34 -3.70 14.14 -9.34
N LYS A 35 -2.99 13.02 -9.47
CA LYS A 35 -2.07 12.50 -8.46
C LYS A 35 -1.07 13.63 -8.28
N LYS A 36 -1.29 14.47 -7.27
CA LYS A 36 -0.29 15.42 -6.78
C LYS A 36 0.96 14.57 -6.63
N GLU A 37 1.93 14.79 -7.50
CA GLU A 37 3.15 14.01 -7.54
C GLU A 37 3.86 14.32 -6.23
N GLU A 38 3.65 13.46 -5.24
CA GLU A 38 4.42 13.53 -4.01
C GLU A 38 5.89 13.43 -4.40
N PRO A 39 6.75 14.27 -3.80
CA PRO A 39 8.15 14.29 -4.15
C PRO A 39 8.72 12.87 -4.07
N ALA A 40 9.43 12.46 -5.13
CA ALA A 40 9.92 11.10 -5.26
C ALA A 40 10.78 10.72 -4.06
N VAL A 41 10.45 9.59 -3.42
CA VAL A 41 11.27 8.99 -2.37
C VAL A 41 12.46 8.32 -3.05
N THR A 42 13.66 8.72 -2.64
CA THR A 42 14.93 8.20 -3.14
C THR A 42 15.76 7.59 -2.02
N TYR A 43 16.62 6.63 -2.37
CA TYR A 43 17.46 5.95 -1.40
C TYR A 43 18.35 6.94 -0.65
N THR A 44 19.13 7.73 -1.38
CA THR A 44 20.18 8.59 -0.84
C THR A 44 19.61 9.64 0.12
N LYS A 45 18.49 10.27 -0.27
CA LYS A 45 17.91 11.38 0.49
C LYS A 45 17.02 10.91 1.65
N HIS A 46 16.39 9.74 1.52
CA HIS A 46 15.31 9.36 2.43
C HIS A 46 15.54 8.02 3.11
N ILE A 47 15.99 6.99 2.38
CA ILE A 47 16.09 5.63 2.93
C ILE A 47 17.40 5.44 3.70
N ALA A 48 18.54 5.88 3.15
CA ALA A 48 19.85 5.70 3.77
C ALA A 48 19.93 6.30 5.19
N PRO A 49 19.46 7.54 5.45
CA PRO A 49 19.48 8.10 6.81
C PRO A 49 18.62 7.32 7.81
N VAL A 50 17.50 6.75 7.33
CA VAL A 50 16.62 5.91 8.17
C VAL A 50 17.30 4.60 8.54
N MET A 51 17.99 3.96 7.58
CA MET A 51 18.74 2.72 7.81
C MET A 51 19.89 2.94 8.79
N GLU A 52 20.66 4.00 8.61
CA GLU A 52 21.79 4.32 9.50
C GLU A 52 21.30 4.55 10.94
N ARG A 53 20.34 5.46 11.12
CA ARG A 53 19.85 5.81 12.47
C ARG A 53 19.17 4.66 13.19
N SER A 54 18.45 3.80 12.46
CA SER A 54 17.49 2.85 13.07
C SER A 54 17.95 1.39 13.02
N CYS A 55 18.94 1.06 12.17
CA CYS A 55 19.45 -0.30 12.00
C CYS A 55 20.91 -0.47 12.45
N ALA A 56 21.68 0.62 12.51
CA ALA A 56 22.98 0.60 13.17
C ALA A 56 22.80 0.44 14.71
N PRO A 57 23.80 -0.12 15.40
CA PRO A 57 25.04 -0.69 14.87
C PRO A 57 24.87 -2.12 14.36
N CYS A 58 23.75 -2.79 14.63
CA CYS A 58 23.64 -4.24 14.46
C CYS A 58 23.76 -4.70 13.00
N HIS A 59 23.26 -3.89 12.07
CA HIS A 59 23.23 -4.12 10.63
C HIS A 59 24.18 -3.19 9.86
N PHE A 60 25.18 -2.62 10.52
CA PHE A 60 26.20 -1.74 9.90
C PHE A 60 27.61 -2.26 10.20
N PRO A 61 28.62 -1.91 9.38
CA PRO A 61 30.02 -2.30 9.62
C PRO A 61 30.57 -1.87 10.99
N GLU A 62 31.80 -2.29 11.28
CA GLU A 62 32.54 -2.11 12.55
C GLU A 62 31.96 -2.87 13.75
N ASN A 63 30.70 -2.63 14.09
CA ASN A 63 30.08 -3.14 15.32
C ASN A 63 28.95 -4.15 15.04
N GLY A 64 28.47 -4.22 13.79
CA GLY A 64 27.40 -5.11 13.39
C GLY A 64 27.81 -6.56 13.29
N LYS A 65 26.88 -7.44 13.70
CA LYS A 65 27.03 -8.91 13.64
C LYS A 65 25.91 -9.57 12.85
N LYS A 66 25.08 -8.77 12.18
CA LYS A 66 23.95 -9.22 11.35
C LYS A 66 24.23 -8.84 9.90
N LYS A 67 23.36 -9.29 8.99
CA LYS A 67 23.44 -8.93 7.57
C LYS A 67 23.52 -7.41 7.44
N PHE A 68 24.53 -6.89 6.75
CA PHE A 68 24.67 -5.44 6.61
C PHE A 68 23.59 -4.84 5.71
N LEU A 69 23.13 -3.65 6.07
CA LEU A 69 22.06 -2.86 5.43
C LEU A 69 22.55 -1.42 5.19
N ASP A 70 23.84 -1.26 4.95
CA ASP A 70 24.59 0.00 4.84
C ASP A 70 24.73 0.51 3.40
N THR A 71 24.28 -0.27 2.41
CA THR A 71 24.36 0.08 0.98
C THR A 71 23.00 0.01 0.29
N TYR A 72 22.85 0.74 -0.82
CA TYR A 72 21.66 0.70 -1.67
C TYR A 72 21.28 -0.73 -2.04
N GLY A 73 22.25 -1.49 -2.56
CA GLY A 73 22.03 -2.87 -3.00
C GLY A 73 21.60 -3.77 -1.86
N ALA A 74 22.24 -3.65 -0.69
CA ALA A 74 21.86 -4.44 0.47
C ALA A 74 20.44 -4.12 0.95
N VAL A 75 20.07 -2.85 1.04
CA VAL A 75 18.73 -2.45 1.48
C VAL A 75 17.68 -2.88 0.47
N LYS A 76 17.88 -2.58 -0.83
CA LYS A 76 16.99 -2.99 -1.93
C LYS A 76 16.72 -4.50 -1.92
N ASN A 77 17.77 -5.31 -1.82
CA ASN A 77 17.65 -6.76 -1.88
C ASN A 77 16.99 -7.38 -0.63
N ASN A 78 16.80 -6.62 0.45
CA ASN A 78 16.23 -7.12 1.70
C ASN A 78 15.00 -6.34 2.17
N ILE A 79 14.52 -5.36 1.41
CA ILE A 79 13.50 -4.39 1.85
C ILE A 79 12.18 -5.04 2.25
N GLU A 80 11.77 -6.10 1.55
CA GLU A 80 10.56 -6.86 1.90
C GLU A 80 10.69 -7.52 3.28
N ASP A 81 11.83 -8.14 3.59
CA ASP A 81 12.10 -8.70 4.93
C ASP A 81 12.20 -7.60 5.99
N ILE A 82 12.82 -6.46 5.65
CA ILE A 82 12.92 -5.31 6.56
C ILE A 82 11.51 -4.84 6.94
N ILE A 83 10.66 -4.53 5.96
CA ILE A 83 9.28 -4.07 6.17
C ILE A 83 8.50 -5.11 6.97
N ALA A 84 8.53 -6.38 6.56
CA ALA A 84 7.81 -7.44 7.24
C ALA A 84 8.18 -7.56 8.72
N ARG A 85 9.45 -7.34 9.08
CA ARG A 85 9.95 -7.54 10.45
C ARG A 85 9.78 -6.34 11.38
N VAL A 86 9.84 -5.12 10.84
CA VAL A 86 9.59 -3.90 11.64
C VAL A 86 8.10 -3.69 11.89
N GLU A 87 7.23 -4.28 11.07
CA GLU A 87 5.76 -4.25 11.25
C GLU A 87 5.24 -5.34 12.18
N LEU A 88 6.06 -6.31 12.59
CA LEU A 88 5.63 -7.33 13.56
C LEU A 88 5.27 -6.69 14.91
N PRO A 89 4.36 -7.32 15.68
CA PRO A 89 4.19 -6.98 17.09
C PRO A 89 5.51 -7.07 17.86
N VAL A 90 5.77 -6.15 18.77
CA VAL A 90 7.02 -6.12 19.57
C VAL A 90 7.28 -7.40 20.37
N THR A 91 6.20 -8.13 20.71
CA THR A 91 6.21 -9.42 21.40
C THR A 91 6.74 -10.56 20.53
N GLU A 92 6.72 -10.41 19.19
CA GLU A 92 7.16 -11.45 18.28
C GLU A 92 8.67 -11.66 18.33
N LYS A 93 9.10 -12.91 18.26
CA LYS A 93 10.51 -13.28 18.29
C LYS A 93 11.28 -12.68 17.11
N LYS A 94 10.63 -12.56 15.94
CA LYS A 94 11.25 -12.05 14.71
C LYS A 94 11.24 -10.52 14.59
N TYR A 95 10.52 -9.83 15.48
CA TYR A 95 10.45 -8.37 15.51
C TYR A 95 11.84 -7.75 15.55
N MET A 96 12.04 -6.77 14.69
CA MET A 96 13.24 -5.93 14.68
C MET A 96 12.90 -4.50 15.11
N PRO A 97 13.70 -3.90 16.00
CA PRO A 97 14.98 -4.35 16.51
C PRO A 97 14.83 -5.37 17.66
N PHE A 98 15.50 -6.52 17.53
CA PHE A 98 15.34 -7.66 18.43
C PHE A 98 15.78 -7.35 19.87
N LYS A 99 16.86 -6.61 20.06
CA LYS A 99 17.48 -6.38 21.38
C LYS A 99 16.74 -5.33 22.21
N SER A 100 16.39 -4.20 21.61
CA SER A 100 15.73 -3.10 22.33
C SER A 100 14.21 -3.26 22.37
N LYS A 101 13.61 -4.01 21.44
CA LYS A 101 12.16 -4.19 21.30
C LYS A 101 11.36 -2.88 21.24
N LYS A 102 12.03 -1.77 20.94
CA LYS A 102 11.43 -0.46 20.68
C LYS A 102 11.11 -0.34 19.19
N PRO A 103 10.05 0.38 18.80
CA PRO A 103 9.81 0.77 17.42
C PRO A 103 11.08 1.26 16.72
N ALA A 104 11.55 0.51 15.70
CA ALA A 104 12.66 0.97 14.86
C ALA A 104 12.23 2.15 13.99
N LEU A 105 11.04 2.07 13.41
CA LEU A 105 10.50 3.03 12.46
C LEU A 105 9.14 3.55 12.90
N THR A 106 8.85 4.80 12.55
CA THR A 106 7.50 5.38 12.63
C THR A 106 6.61 4.86 11.50
N PRO A 107 5.28 4.94 11.62
CA PRO A 107 4.37 4.59 10.52
C PRO A 107 4.67 5.36 9.22
N LYS A 108 5.08 6.63 9.32
CA LYS A 108 5.46 7.45 8.17
C LYS A 108 6.71 6.93 7.46
N GLU A 109 7.71 6.47 8.21
CA GLU A 109 8.93 5.90 7.64
C GLU A 109 8.67 4.55 7.00
N ILE A 110 7.80 3.72 7.58
CA ILE A 110 7.37 2.46 6.95
C ILE A 110 6.64 2.74 5.64
N ALA A 111 5.73 3.73 5.62
CA ALA A 111 5.06 4.16 4.39
C ALA A 111 6.06 4.67 3.34
N MET A 112 7.10 5.38 3.76
CA MET A 112 8.19 5.84 2.88
C MET A 112 9.00 4.67 2.30
N LEU A 113 9.29 3.62 3.08
CA LEU A 113 9.91 2.40 2.56
C LEU A 113 9.02 1.75 1.48
N LYS A 114 7.72 1.61 1.76
CA LYS A 114 6.74 1.05 0.81
C LYS A 114 6.61 1.88 -0.46
N GLN A 115 6.64 3.21 -0.34
CA GLN A 115 6.61 4.12 -1.49
C GLN A 115 7.85 3.98 -2.35
N TRP A 116 9.03 3.82 -1.74
CA TRP A 116 10.28 3.59 -2.47
C TRP A 116 10.29 2.27 -3.24
N VAL A 117 9.72 1.20 -2.65
CA VAL A 117 9.49 -0.07 -3.35
C VAL A 117 8.55 0.15 -4.54
N ALA A 118 7.43 0.84 -4.32
CA ALA A 118 6.43 1.10 -5.35
C ALA A 118 6.93 2.02 -6.49
N SER A 119 7.93 2.87 -6.22
CA SER A 119 8.56 3.73 -7.23
C SER A 119 9.66 3.04 -8.05
N GLY A 120 9.94 1.76 -7.78
CA GLY A 120 10.98 1.01 -8.48
C GLY A 120 12.39 1.28 -7.97
N TYR A 121 12.54 1.59 -6.68
CA TYR A 121 13.83 1.73 -6.00
C TYR A 121 14.68 2.90 -6.49
N SER A 122 14.08 4.09 -6.64
CA SER A 122 14.78 5.31 -7.03
C SER A 122 15.99 5.58 -6.12
N GLU A 123 17.16 5.85 -6.69
CA GLU A 123 18.41 6.02 -5.94
C GLU A 123 18.59 7.43 -5.35
#